data_AF-A0A183CCP4-F1
#
_entry.id   AF-A0A183CCP4-F1
#
_cell.length_a   1.000
_cell.length_b   1.000
_cell.length_c   1.000
_cell.angle_alpha   90.00
_cell.angle_beta   90.00
_cell.angle_gamma   90.00
#
_symmetry.space_group_name_H-M   'P 1'
#
loop_
_entity.id
_entity.type
_entity.pdbx_description
1 polymer ?
#
loop_
_entity_poly.entity_id
_entity_poly.type
_entity_poly.pdbx_seq_one_letter_code
_entity_poly.pdbx_strand_id
1 'polypeptide(L)'
;MKMALISDRLDVLVDVHFKSRKWSFGSMTIYRLSERRTEIVCKHSHERNPISRPLPNNVIGFELISISYVDKTGIEFLRRIRPLLDSSGTNVQIYTADYQSRSWELIRQKIWPLVNNNICGLFLGSSVFDWLRQFSPTILRNCAKLRSIHAFELFPEFPAQDDAGASSCQALAKWLITPRGDGLPKMLHCVHYWARIEGVKGAFVNASEPANFIIKFLENNDFVPFELTNNFTRERLTLRRLNKTITWKSTEFWLLVRCPIGREEDKWTKWEKEAIQWCWFSQRNRINITLRDSDIGGGMDEATASPSEPVK
;
A
#
# COMPACT_ATOMS: atom_id res chain seq x y z
N MET A 1 -22.31 -9.42 -28.12
CA MET A 1 -22.83 -8.03 -28.09
C MET A 1 -24.25 -7.90 -27.50
N LYS A 2 -25.08 -8.96 -27.41
CA LYS A 2 -26.43 -8.89 -26.81
C LYS A 2 -26.48 -8.96 -25.27
N MET A 3 -25.57 -9.69 -24.62
CA MET A 3 -25.58 -9.86 -23.15
C MET A 3 -25.20 -8.57 -22.38
N ALA A 4 -24.21 -7.81 -22.86
CA ALA A 4 -23.76 -6.59 -22.19
C ALA A 4 -24.82 -5.47 -22.13
N LEU A 5 -25.56 -5.29 -23.23
CA LEU A 5 -26.71 -4.38 -23.27
C LEU A 5 -27.84 -4.80 -22.33
N ILE A 6 -27.96 -6.11 -22.02
CA ILE A 6 -28.97 -6.62 -21.09
C ILE A 6 -28.49 -6.41 -19.64
N SER A 7 -27.21 -6.67 -19.34
CA SER A 7 -26.63 -6.39 -18.01
C SER A 7 -26.70 -4.90 -17.69
N ASP A 8 -26.28 -4.04 -18.61
CA ASP A 8 -26.32 -2.58 -18.43
C ASP A 8 -27.73 -2.06 -18.15
N ARG A 9 -28.74 -2.55 -18.90
CA ARG A 9 -30.13 -2.16 -18.69
C ARG A 9 -30.68 -2.69 -17.38
N LEU A 10 -30.26 -3.89 -16.97
CA LEU A 10 -30.64 -4.48 -15.70
C LEU A 10 -30.01 -3.71 -14.53
N ASP A 11 -28.74 -3.34 -14.61
CA ASP A 11 -28.03 -2.59 -13.57
C ASP A 11 -28.62 -1.19 -13.39
N VAL A 12 -28.97 -0.51 -14.50
CA VAL A 12 -29.68 0.78 -14.45
C VAL A 12 -31.09 0.63 -13.84
N LEU A 13 -31.84 -0.41 -14.21
CA LEU A 13 -33.15 -0.69 -13.61
C LEU A 13 -33.03 -1.00 -12.11
N VAL A 14 -32.04 -1.81 -11.74
CA VAL A 14 -31.77 -2.18 -10.36
C VAL A 14 -31.38 -0.96 -9.54
N ASP A 15 -30.56 -0.04 -10.06
CA ASP A 15 -30.19 1.19 -9.34
C ASP A 15 -31.38 2.14 -9.15
N VAL A 16 -32.29 2.21 -10.13
CA VAL A 16 -33.54 3.00 -10.02
C VAL A 16 -34.47 2.41 -8.95
N HIS A 17 -34.55 1.08 -8.87
CA HIS A 17 -35.46 0.38 -7.95
C HIS A 17 -34.86 0.06 -6.57
N PHE A 18 -33.54 -0.04 -6.44
CA PHE A 18 -32.82 -0.40 -5.22
C PHE A 18 -31.75 0.65 -4.90
N LYS A 19 -32.19 1.88 -4.60
CA LYS A 19 -31.34 3.04 -4.27
C LYS A 19 -30.36 2.83 -3.10
N SER A 20 -30.51 1.76 -2.32
CA SER A 20 -29.64 1.41 -1.19
C SER A 20 -28.67 0.26 -1.49
N ARG A 21 -28.70 -0.31 -2.71
CA ARG A 21 -27.85 -1.45 -3.07
C ARG A 21 -26.41 -1.00 -3.18
N LYS A 22 -25.56 -1.60 -2.34
CA LYS A 22 -24.12 -1.38 -2.34
C LYS A 22 -23.46 -2.30 -3.37
N TRP A 23 -22.59 -1.75 -4.20
CA TRP A 23 -21.87 -2.47 -5.25
C TRP A 23 -20.38 -2.56 -4.91
N SER A 24 -19.75 -3.70 -5.20
CA SER A 24 -18.29 -3.78 -5.27
C SER A 24 -17.92 -3.96 -6.73
N PHE A 25 -17.00 -3.15 -7.26
CA PHE A 25 -16.41 -3.46 -8.54
C PHE A 25 -15.57 -4.74 -8.43
N GLY A 26 -15.51 -5.50 -9.51
CA GLY A 26 -14.52 -6.57 -9.65
C GLY A 26 -13.13 -5.99 -9.89
N SER A 27 -12.36 -6.69 -10.72
CA SER A 27 -11.06 -6.22 -11.17
C SER A 27 -11.20 -5.32 -12.41
N MET A 28 -10.45 -4.23 -12.44
CA MET A 28 -10.35 -3.27 -13.53
C MET A 28 -8.88 -3.10 -13.94
N THR A 29 -8.61 -2.99 -15.24
CA THR A 29 -7.29 -2.66 -15.77
C THR A 29 -7.41 -1.48 -16.72
N ILE A 30 -6.57 -0.47 -16.53
CA ILE A 30 -6.39 0.71 -17.38
C ILE A 30 -5.13 0.46 -18.22
N TYR A 31 -5.30 0.21 -19.52
CA TYR A 31 -4.20 -0.09 -20.44
C TYR A 31 -4.44 0.54 -21.82
N ARG A 32 -3.35 0.71 -22.57
CA ARG A 32 -3.39 1.16 -23.97
C ARG A 32 -3.80 0.01 -24.88
N LEU A 33 -4.86 0.20 -25.67
CA LEU A 33 -5.35 -0.85 -26.57
C LEU A 33 -4.34 -1.20 -27.68
N SER A 34 -3.67 -0.20 -28.27
CA SER A 34 -2.59 -0.41 -29.24
C SER A 34 -1.73 0.86 -29.38
N GLU A 35 -0.52 0.72 -29.90
CA GLU A 35 0.35 1.87 -30.21
C GLU A 35 -0.31 2.86 -31.19
N ARG A 36 -1.17 2.37 -32.09
CA ARG A 36 -1.81 3.18 -33.14
C ARG A 36 -3.16 3.80 -32.75
N ARG A 37 -3.80 3.33 -31.67
CA ARG A 37 -5.05 3.89 -31.15
C ARG A 37 -4.89 4.20 -29.66
N THR A 38 -4.90 5.49 -29.33
CA THR A 38 -4.92 6.05 -27.97
C THR A 38 -6.31 5.87 -27.34
N GLU A 39 -6.77 4.63 -27.24
CA GLU A 39 -8.01 4.30 -26.52
C GLU A 39 -7.63 3.57 -25.25
N ILE A 40 -8.05 4.13 -24.11
CA ILE A 40 -7.92 3.48 -22.83
C ILE A 40 -9.12 2.55 -22.64
N VAL A 41 -8.84 1.28 -22.41
CA VAL A 41 -9.88 0.28 -22.15
C VAL A 41 -9.88 -0.08 -20.69
N CYS A 42 -11.05 0.01 -20.05
CA CYS A 42 -11.31 -0.63 -18.77
C CYS A 42 -11.93 -2.00 -19.01
N LYS A 43 -11.20 -3.06 -18.69
CA LYS A 43 -11.72 -4.43 -18.72
C LYS A 43 -12.28 -4.79 -17.34
N HIS A 44 -13.60 -4.94 -17.25
CA HIS A 44 -14.23 -5.70 -16.16
C HIS A 44 -14.24 -7.19 -16.58
N SER A 45 -14.25 -8.11 -15.62
CA SER A 45 -14.11 -9.57 -15.81
C SER A 45 -14.87 -10.20 -16.99
N HIS A 46 -15.92 -9.58 -17.55
CA HIS A 46 -16.57 -10.05 -18.78
C HIS A 46 -16.98 -8.97 -19.80
N GLU A 47 -16.68 -7.67 -19.58
CA GLU A 47 -17.18 -6.57 -20.44
C GLU A 47 -16.17 -5.41 -20.60
N ARG A 48 -16.17 -4.78 -21.79
CA ARG A 48 -15.41 -3.56 -22.08
C ARG A 48 -16.27 -2.36 -21.72
N ASN A 49 -15.86 -1.58 -20.72
CA ASN A 49 -16.51 -0.32 -20.40
C ASN A 49 -15.59 0.84 -20.79
N PRO A 50 -16.02 1.77 -21.66
CA PRO A 50 -15.27 3.00 -21.89
C PRO A 50 -15.34 3.88 -20.63
N ILE A 51 -14.23 4.56 -20.33
CA ILE A 51 -14.04 5.52 -19.23
C ILE A 51 -15.11 6.63 -19.18
N SER A 52 -15.83 6.82 -20.28
CA SER A 52 -16.88 7.82 -20.43
C SER A 52 -18.19 7.49 -19.68
N ARG A 53 -18.37 6.29 -19.11
CA ARG A 53 -19.59 5.94 -18.38
C ARG A 53 -19.57 6.48 -16.93
N PRO A 54 -20.70 6.99 -16.42
CA PRO A 54 -20.82 7.37 -15.01
C PRO A 54 -20.70 6.12 -14.13
N LEU A 55 -20.03 6.26 -12.98
CA LEU A 55 -19.96 5.19 -11.99
C LEU A 55 -21.34 5.03 -11.33
N PRO A 56 -21.77 3.81 -10.98
CA PRO A 56 -22.98 3.59 -10.19
C PRO A 56 -22.92 4.37 -8.87
N ASN A 57 -24.06 4.90 -8.43
CA ASN A 57 -24.11 5.86 -7.31
C ASN A 57 -23.81 5.25 -5.92
N ASN A 58 -23.53 3.94 -5.82
CA ASN A 58 -23.39 3.22 -4.55
C ASN A 58 -22.25 2.19 -4.54
N VAL A 59 -21.11 2.51 -5.17
CA VAL A 59 -19.93 1.64 -5.13
C VAL A 59 -19.21 1.80 -3.80
N ILE A 60 -19.03 0.69 -3.07
CA ILE A 60 -18.42 0.63 -1.73
C ILE A 60 -17.02 0.02 -1.70
N GLY A 61 -16.53 -0.51 -2.82
CA GLY A 61 -15.20 -1.10 -2.92
C GLY A 61 -14.89 -1.67 -4.29
N PHE A 62 -13.70 -2.25 -4.43
CA PHE A 62 -13.22 -2.90 -5.66
C PHE A 62 -12.29 -4.07 -5.32
N GLU A 63 -12.07 -4.99 -6.25
CA GLU A 63 -11.09 -6.07 -6.05
C GLU A 63 -9.66 -5.58 -6.34
N LEU A 64 -9.44 -5.07 -7.56
CA LEU A 64 -8.16 -4.61 -8.06
C LEU A 64 -8.36 -3.54 -9.13
N ILE A 65 -7.60 -2.44 -9.07
CA ILE A 65 -7.42 -1.48 -10.15
C ILE A 65 -5.96 -1.56 -10.57
N SER A 66 -5.71 -2.00 -11.80
CA SER A 66 -4.37 -2.05 -12.38
C SER A 66 -4.18 -0.88 -13.35
N ILE A 67 -3.15 -0.07 -13.13
CA ILE A 67 -2.79 1.09 -13.94
C ILE A 67 -1.51 0.77 -14.69
N SER A 68 -1.63 0.52 -15.99
CA SER A 68 -0.49 0.21 -16.86
C SER A 68 -0.37 1.14 -18.08
N TYR A 69 -1.17 2.20 -18.12
CA TYR A 69 -1.09 3.29 -19.07
C TYR A 69 -1.84 4.51 -18.52
N VAL A 70 -1.34 5.71 -18.75
CA VAL A 70 -1.99 6.96 -18.29
C VAL A 70 -1.87 8.06 -19.34
N ASP A 71 -2.99 8.73 -19.59
CA ASP A 71 -3.07 10.02 -20.29
C ASP A 71 -4.02 10.98 -19.55
N LYS A 72 -4.36 12.12 -20.16
CA LYS A 72 -5.30 13.10 -19.58
C LYS A 72 -6.64 12.47 -19.19
N THR A 73 -7.17 11.55 -20.00
CA THR A 73 -8.43 10.83 -19.76
C THR A 73 -8.27 9.84 -18.61
N GLY A 74 -7.12 9.16 -18.53
CA GLY A 74 -6.78 8.28 -17.42
C GLY A 74 -6.72 9.02 -16.08
N ILE A 75 -6.09 10.19 -16.03
CA ILE A 75 -6.07 11.04 -14.82
C ILE A 75 -7.47 11.52 -14.45
N GLU A 76 -8.27 11.93 -15.43
CA GLU A 76 -9.65 12.37 -15.17
C GLU A 76 -10.52 11.23 -14.64
N PHE A 77 -10.31 10.02 -15.12
CA PHE A 77 -10.94 8.83 -14.55
C PHE A 77 -10.52 8.60 -13.09
N LEU A 78 -9.22 8.68 -12.78
CA LEU A 78 -8.72 8.53 -11.42
C LEU A 78 -9.31 9.59 -10.46
N ARG A 79 -9.51 10.82 -10.95
CA ARG A 79 -10.20 11.88 -10.19
C ARG A 79 -11.66 11.52 -9.91
N ARG A 80 -12.38 10.98 -10.89
CA ARG A 80 -13.79 10.58 -10.72
C ARG A 80 -13.96 9.45 -9.70
N ILE A 81 -13.04 8.49 -9.66
CA ILE A 81 -13.08 7.40 -8.68
C ILE A 81 -12.47 7.77 -7.33
N ARG A 82 -11.87 8.95 -7.16
CA ARG A 82 -11.24 9.37 -5.90
C ARG A 82 -12.15 9.20 -4.67
N PRO A 83 -13.46 9.55 -4.69
CA PRO A 83 -14.35 9.31 -3.56
C PRO A 83 -14.46 7.83 -3.15
N LEU A 84 -14.33 6.90 -4.10
CA LEU A 84 -14.30 5.45 -3.83
C LEU A 84 -13.00 5.06 -3.10
N LEU A 85 -11.88 5.66 -3.50
CA LEU A 85 -10.57 5.45 -2.86
C LEU A 85 -10.55 6.04 -1.44
N ASP A 86 -11.19 7.19 -1.24
CA ASP A 86 -11.23 7.90 0.05
C ASP A 86 -12.21 7.23 1.06
N SER A 87 -13.22 6.50 0.58
CA SER A 87 -14.22 5.81 1.43
C SER A 87 -13.79 4.39 1.84
N SER A 88 -13.07 3.67 0.97
CA SER A 88 -12.61 2.30 1.22
C SER A 88 -11.10 2.30 1.45
N GLY A 89 -10.64 1.75 2.59
CA GLY A 89 -9.22 1.67 2.88
C GLY A 89 -8.46 1.04 1.71
N THR A 90 -7.48 1.75 1.17
CA THR A 90 -6.84 1.42 -0.11
C THR A 90 -5.48 0.75 0.12
N ASN A 91 -5.21 -0.31 -0.62
CA ASN A 91 -3.91 -0.99 -0.64
C ASN A 91 -3.18 -0.62 -1.92
N VAL A 92 -1.98 -0.04 -1.84
CA VAL A 92 -1.24 0.43 -3.02
C VAL A 92 0.04 -0.39 -3.22
N GLN A 93 0.27 -0.79 -4.46
CA GLN A 93 1.48 -1.46 -4.93
C GLN A 93 2.02 -0.73 -6.15
N ILE A 94 3.33 -0.49 -6.17
CA ILE A 94 4.02 0.15 -7.29
C ILE A 94 5.12 -0.80 -7.77
N TYR A 95 5.04 -1.19 -9.04
CA TYR A 95 6.02 -2.00 -9.76
C TYR A 95 6.58 -1.23 -10.97
N THR A 96 6.98 0.02 -10.73
CA THR A 96 7.65 0.85 -11.72
C THR A 96 9.15 0.77 -11.47
N ALA A 97 9.93 0.48 -12.51
CA ALA A 97 11.38 0.35 -12.37
C ALA A 97 12.01 1.72 -12.06
N ASP A 98 13.12 1.73 -11.32
CA ASP A 98 13.83 2.93 -10.87
C ASP A 98 14.29 3.85 -12.01
N TYR A 99 14.68 3.28 -13.15
CA TYR A 99 15.12 4.04 -14.32
C TYR A 99 13.98 4.73 -15.10
N GLN A 100 12.70 4.50 -14.77
CA GLN A 100 11.53 5.09 -15.44
C GLN A 100 11.24 6.49 -14.89
N SER A 101 12.18 7.42 -15.09
CA SER A 101 12.18 8.74 -14.43
C SER A 101 10.89 9.53 -14.72
N ARG A 102 10.43 9.52 -15.98
CA ARG A 102 9.22 10.24 -16.40
C ARG A 102 7.96 9.63 -15.76
N SER A 103 7.93 8.31 -15.62
CA SER A 103 6.86 7.60 -14.92
C SER A 103 6.83 7.93 -13.44
N TRP A 104 7.99 8.01 -12.78
CA TRP A 104 8.08 8.40 -11.37
C TRP A 104 7.62 9.83 -11.13
N GLU A 105 7.98 10.78 -12.00
CA GLU A 105 7.47 12.15 -11.93
C GLU A 105 5.95 12.22 -12.09
N LEU A 106 5.40 11.47 -13.04
CA LEU A 106 3.96 11.38 -13.24
C LEU A 106 3.25 10.75 -12.03
N ILE A 107 3.81 9.67 -11.48
CA ILE A 107 3.30 9.05 -10.25
C ILE A 107 3.30 10.06 -9.12
N ARG A 108 4.42 10.77 -8.90
CA ARG A 108 4.57 11.80 -7.86
C ARG A 108 3.51 12.89 -7.97
N GLN A 109 3.39 13.49 -9.16
CA GLN A 109 2.68 14.74 -9.34
C GLN A 109 1.19 14.54 -9.60
N LYS A 110 0.81 13.44 -10.27
CA LYS A 110 -0.55 13.27 -10.80
C LYS A 110 -1.30 12.10 -10.18
N ILE A 111 -0.64 10.99 -9.83
CA ILE A 111 -1.31 9.79 -9.30
C ILE A 111 -1.31 9.77 -7.77
N TRP A 112 -0.15 9.97 -7.14
CA TRP A 112 0.00 9.88 -5.69
C TRP A 112 -1.00 10.76 -4.91
N PRO A 113 -1.23 12.04 -5.29
CA PRO A 113 -2.22 12.89 -4.60
C PRO A 113 -3.68 12.41 -4.72
N LEU A 114 -3.97 11.51 -5.67
CA LEU A 114 -5.32 10.95 -5.86
C LEU A 114 -5.55 9.69 -5.01
N VAL A 115 -4.49 9.03 -4.54
CA VAL A 115 -4.58 7.74 -3.85
C VAL A 115 -4.09 7.78 -2.39
N ASN A 116 -3.35 8.82 -2.00
CA ASN A 116 -2.58 8.84 -0.74
C ASN A 116 -3.42 9.03 0.55
N ASN A 117 -4.61 9.65 0.48
CA ASN A 117 -5.35 10.06 1.67
C ASN A 117 -5.81 8.89 2.54
N ASN A 118 -6.06 7.73 1.92
CA ASN A 118 -6.73 6.60 2.55
C ASN A 118 -5.94 5.29 2.41
N ILE A 119 -4.63 5.38 2.23
CA ILE A 119 -3.76 4.20 2.15
C ILE A 119 -3.73 3.49 3.50
N CYS A 120 -4.21 2.26 3.52
CA CYS A 120 -4.17 1.36 4.68
C CYS A 120 -3.03 0.34 4.56
N GLY A 121 -2.64 0.00 3.32
CA GLY A 121 -1.58 -0.96 3.06
C GLY A 121 -0.66 -0.54 1.92
N LEU A 122 0.63 -0.82 2.05
CA LEU A 122 1.64 -0.59 1.01
C LEU A 122 2.41 -1.87 0.71
N PHE A 123 2.68 -2.12 -0.57
CA PHE A 123 3.67 -3.09 -0.99
C PHE A 123 4.90 -2.35 -1.50
N LEU A 124 6.04 -2.56 -0.86
CA LEU A 124 7.29 -1.84 -1.10
C LEU A 124 8.42 -2.83 -1.42
N GLY A 125 9.09 -2.62 -2.55
CA GLY A 125 10.47 -3.10 -2.75
C GLY A 125 11.47 -2.01 -2.34
N SER A 126 12.74 -2.37 -2.09
CA SER A 126 13.76 -1.40 -1.66
C SER A 126 13.85 -0.19 -2.60
N SER A 127 14.07 -0.41 -3.90
CA SER A 127 14.22 0.67 -4.88
C SER A 127 12.97 1.55 -4.98
N VAL A 128 11.78 0.95 -4.93
CA VAL A 128 10.49 1.66 -4.94
C VAL A 128 10.36 2.57 -3.73
N PHE A 129 10.80 2.11 -2.56
CA PHE A 129 10.71 2.90 -1.34
C PHE A 129 11.69 4.07 -1.35
N ASP A 130 12.92 3.89 -1.85
CA ASP A 130 13.88 4.97 -2.01
C ASP A 130 13.33 6.09 -2.92
N TRP A 131 12.69 5.72 -4.03
CA TRP A 131 12.01 6.68 -4.92
C TRP A 131 10.86 7.41 -4.23
N LEU A 132 10.01 6.71 -3.49
CA LEU A 132 8.93 7.32 -2.71
C LEU A 132 9.46 8.33 -1.68
N ARG A 133 10.62 8.06 -1.06
CA ARG A 133 11.25 8.97 -0.10
C ARG A 133 11.80 10.24 -0.74
N GLN A 134 12.14 10.22 -2.03
CA GLN A 134 12.49 11.45 -2.76
C GLN A 134 11.29 12.40 -2.90
N PHE A 135 10.06 11.90 -2.78
CA PHE A 135 8.88 12.76 -2.80
C PHE A 135 8.75 13.53 -1.48
N SER A 136 8.91 12.80 -0.38
CA SER A 136 8.97 13.31 0.99
C SER A 136 9.66 12.28 1.87
N PRO A 137 10.71 12.65 2.64
CA PRO A 137 11.36 11.74 3.57
C PRO A 137 10.38 11.12 4.59
N THR A 138 9.31 11.85 4.94
CA THR A 138 8.29 11.45 5.92
C THR A 138 7.07 10.75 5.31
N ILE A 139 7.15 10.29 4.05
CA ILE A 139 5.99 9.80 3.28
C ILE A 139 5.15 8.74 4.01
N LEU A 140 5.79 7.79 4.71
CA LEU A 140 5.08 6.77 5.49
C LEU A 140 4.36 7.33 6.71
N ARG A 141 4.93 8.34 7.38
CA ARG A 141 4.31 9.01 8.54
C ARG A 141 3.14 9.89 8.14
N ASN A 142 3.17 10.43 6.92
CA ASN A 142 2.09 11.26 6.38
C ASN A 142 0.84 10.43 6.02
N CYS A 143 0.96 9.11 5.87
CA CYS A 143 -0.18 8.22 5.65
C CYS A 143 -0.85 7.82 6.98
N ALA A 144 -1.75 8.67 7.49
CA ALA A 144 -2.38 8.49 8.81
C ALA A 144 -3.07 7.13 9.02
N LYS A 145 -3.65 6.55 7.96
CA LYS A 145 -4.34 5.25 8.02
C LYS A 145 -3.44 4.05 7.72
N LEU A 146 -2.19 4.26 7.30
CA LEU A 146 -1.26 3.20 6.91
C LEU A 146 -0.98 2.27 8.09
N ARG A 147 -1.49 1.04 7.98
CA ARG A 147 -1.38 0.02 9.03
C ARG A 147 -0.40 -1.07 8.62
N SER A 148 -0.44 -1.50 7.37
CA SER A 148 0.26 -2.70 6.91
C SER A 148 1.27 -2.38 5.82
N ILE A 149 2.52 -2.81 5.98
CA ILE A 149 3.52 -2.77 4.92
C ILE A 149 3.90 -4.21 4.57
N HIS A 150 3.87 -4.54 3.28
CA HIS A 150 4.45 -5.74 2.73
C HIS A 150 5.76 -5.35 2.04
N ALA A 151 6.87 -5.83 2.56
CA ALA A 151 8.20 -5.44 2.17
C ALA A 151 8.97 -6.62 1.54
N PHE A 152 9.61 -6.36 0.42
CA PHE A 152 10.66 -7.23 -0.13
C PHE A 152 12.02 -6.64 0.25
N GLU A 153 12.88 -7.44 0.89
CA GLU A 153 14.26 -7.09 1.28
C GLU A 153 14.42 -5.89 2.23
N LEU A 154 13.34 -5.33 2.79
CA LEU A 154 13.40 -4.24 3.77
C LEU A 154 13.05 -4.75 5.18
N PHE A 155 13.96 -4.57 6.12
CA PHE A 155 13.74 -4.80 7.55
C PHE A 155 14.17 -3.58 8.37
N PRO A 156 13.51 -3.26 9.50
CA PRO A 156 13.82 -2.07 10.30
C PRO A 156 15.27 -2.01 10.79
N GLU A 157 15.89 -0.85 10.63
CA GLU A 157 17.26 -0.57 11.10
C GLU A 157 17.25 0.58 12.11
N PHE A 158 18.12 0.49 13.12
CA PHE A 158 18.25 1.50 14.17
C PHE A 158 19.66 2.11 14.15
N PRO A 159 19.82 3.42 14.45
CA PRO A 159 18.82 4.35 14.99
C PRO A 159 17.73 4.73 13.99
N ALA A 160 16.49 4.83 14.47
CA ALA A 160 15.33 5.15 13.64
C ALA A 160 15.34 6.63 13.23
N GLN A 161 15.52 6.88 11.95
CA GLN A 161 15.63 8.21 11.34
C GLN A 161 14.81 8.26 10.06
N ASP A 162 14.31 9.42 9.68
CA ASP A 162 13.58 9.61 8.44
C ASP A 162 13.87 10.97 7.78
N ASP A 163 15.04 11.53 8.08
CA ASP A 163 15.58 12.68 7.35
C ASP A 163 16.05 12.26 5.95
N ALA A 164 16.57 13.24 5.19
CA ALA A 164 17.06 13.01 3.83
C ALA A 164 18.28 12.08 3.77
N GLY A 165 19.05 11.95 4.85
CA GLY A 165 20.25 11.11 4.93
C GLY A 165 19.98 9.68 5.41
N ALA A 166 18.84 9.43 6.04
CA ALA A 166 18.48 8.13 6.57
C ALA A 166 18.34 7.06 5.48
N SER A 167 18.66 5.80 5.81
CA SER A 167 18.36 4.65 4.97
C SER A 167 16.86 4.36 4.92
N SER A 168 16.41 3.63 3.90
CA SER A 168 15.03 3.12 3.85
C SER A 168 14.69 2.24 5.07
N CYS A 169 15.63 1.41 5.54
CA CYS A 169 15.44 0.60 6.74
C CYS A 169 15.28 1.45 8.02
N GLN A 170 16.01 2.56 8.14
CA GLN A 170 15.86 3.51 9.24
C GLN A 170 14.51 4.25 9.18
N ALA A 171 14.07 4.67 7.99
CA ALA A 171 12.78 5.33 7.80
C ALA A 171 11.62 4.38 8.13
N LEU A 172 11.74 3.11 7.75
CA LEU A 172 10.79 2.06 8.11
C LEU A 172 10.75 1.85 9.64
N ALA A 173 11.90 1.83 10.31
CA ALA A 173 11.97 1.75 11.76
C ALA A 173 11.30 2.97 12.42
N LYS A 174 11.54 4.18 11.90
CA LYS A 174 10.90 5.40 12.39
C LYS A 174 9.39 5.37 12.24
N TRP A 175 8.89 4.86 11.11
CA TRP A 175 7.47 4.63 10.93
C TRP A 175 6.92 3.62 11.96
N LEU A 176 7.57 2.48 12.18
CA LEU A 176 7.10 1.45 13.12
C LEU A 176 6.97 1.96 14.56
N ILE A 177 7.96 2.73 15.04
CA ILE A 177 7.97 3.21 16.43
C ILE A 177 7.10 4.46 16.63
N THR A 178 6.59 5.08 15.56
CA THR A 178 5.63 6.18 15.69
C THR A 178 4.26 5.59 16.03
N PRO A 179 3.57 5.99 17.11
CA PRO A 179 2.25 5.44 17.42
C PRO A 179 1.20 5.81 16.36
N ARG A 180 0.13 5.01 16.27
CA ARG A 180 -1.06 5.35 15.49
C ARG A 180 -2.09 6.03 16.38
N GLY A 181 -2.83 7.00 15.83
CA GLY A 181 -3.89 7.70 16.55
C GLY A 181 -5.08 6.82 16.95
N ASP A 182 -5.28 5.67 16.30
CA ASP A 182 -6.35 4.71 16.60
C ASP A 182 -5.92 3.58 17.55
N GLY A 183 -4.67 3.59 18.03
CA GLY A 183 -4.14 2.58 18.95
C GLY A 183 -3.89 1.19 18.35
N LEU A 184 -4.22 0.96 17.07
CA LEU A 184 -3.97 -0.32 16.42
C LEU A 184 -2.46 -0.56 16.23
N PRO A 185 -1.98 -1.82 16.29
CA PRO A 185 -0.59 -2.12 15.99
C PRO A 185 -0.31 -1.93 14.50
N LYS A 186 0.87 -1.38 14.19
CA LYS A 186 1.43 -1.40 12.83
C LYS A 186 1.85 -2.82 12.47
N MET A 187 1.65 -3.20 11.22
CA MET A 187 1.93 -4.53 10.70
C MET A 187 3.00 -4.43 9.62
N LEU A 188 4.05 -5.23 9.75
CA LEU A 188 5.09 -5.34 8.73
C LEU A 188 5.24 -6.81 8.35
N HIS A 189 5.20 -7.09 7.05
CA HIS A 189 5.47 -8.39 6.49
C HIS A 189 6.73 -8.34 5.62
N CYS A 190 7.84 -8.93 6.07
CA CYS A 190 9.10 -8.95 5.35
C CYS A 190 9.33 -10.33 4.71
N VAL A 191 9.44 -10.38 3.39
CA VAL A 191 9.70 -11.65 2.68
C VAL A 191 11.15 -12.11 2.86
N HIS A 192 12.09 -11.19 3.12
CA HIS A 192 13.49 -11.50 3.38
C HIS A 192 14.02 -10.64 4.51
N TYR A 193 14.71 -11.27 5.47
CA TYR A 193 15.36 -10.60 6.59
C TYR A 193 16.85 -10.48 6.32
N TRP A 194 17.38 -9.26 6.26
CA TRP A 194 18.83 -8.99 6.09
C TRP A 194 19.44 -8.16 7.23
N ALA A 195 18.64 -7.72 8.21
CA ALA A 195 19.08 -6.81 9.27
C ALA A 195 19.62 -7.54 10.52
N ARG A 196 19.90 -6.81 11.60
CA ARG A 196 20.33 -7.37 12.90
C ARG A 196 19.29 -7.11 13.98
N ILE A 197 18.69 -8.18 14.51
CA ILE A 197 17.65 -8.16 15.54
C ILE A 197 18.14 -7.52 16.84
N GLU A 198 19.45 -7.59 17.09
CA GLU A 198 20.11 -6.94 18.22
C GLU A 198 19.91 -5.42 18.22
N GLY A 199 19.87 -4.78 17.04
CA GLY A 199 19.52 -3.36 16.93
C GLY A 199 18.10 -3.07 17.42
N VAL A 200 17.15 -3.96 17.12
CA VAL A 200 15.76 -3.84 17.59
C VAL A 200 15.66 -4.05 19.09
N LYS A 201 16.37 -5.05 19.64
CA LYS A 201 16.42 -5.30 21.09
C LYS A 201 17.00 -4.10 21.84
N GLY A 202 18.15 -3.60 21.39
CA GLY A 202 18.80 -2.43 22.00
C GLY A 202 17.93 -1.18 21.93
N ALA A 203 17.26 -0.94 20.80
CA ALA A 203 16.32 0.17 20.67
C ALA A 203 15.08 0.03 21.57
N PHE A 204 14.58 -1.19 21.75
CA PHE A 204 13.44 -1.45 22.63
C PHE A 204 13.77 -1.21 24.11
N VAL A 205 14.91 -1.71 24.59
CA VAL A 205 15.34 -1.53 25.99
C VAL A 205 15.54 -0.06 26.34
N ASN A 206 16.06 0.73 25.40
CA ASN A 206 16.32 2.16 25.58
C ASN A 206 15.14 3.08 25.21
N ALA A 207 14.00 2.52 24.81
CA ALA A 207 12.85 3.32 24.41
C ALA A 207 12.23 4.05 25.60
N SER A 208 11.93 5.33 25.42
CA SER A 208 11.18 6.15 26.38
C SER A 208 9.70 6.28 26.02
N GLU A 209 9.35 6.05 24.75
CA GLU A 209 7.98 6.19 24.25
C GLU A 209 7.38 4.83 23.91
N PRO A 210 6.10 4.57 24.26
CA PRO A 210 5.43 3.35 23.89
C PRO A 210 5.13 3.28 22.39
N ALA A 211 5.20 2.09 21.80
CA ALA A 211 4.85 1.82 20.42
C ALA A 211 4.36 0.38 20.23
N ASN A 212 3.37 0.19 19.36
CA ASN A 212 2.76 -1.11 19.10
C ASN A 212 3.00 -1.54 17.66
N PHE A 213 3.62 -2.70 17.49
CA PHE A 213 3.80 -3.30 16.16
C PHE A 213 3.85 -4.82 16.19
N ILE A 214 3.54 -5.41 15.04
CA ILE A 214 3.65 -6.84 14.75
C ILE A 214 4.44 -6.98 13.44
N ILE A 215 5.58 -7.66 13.51
CA ILE A 215 6.42 -7.95 12.35
C ILE A 215 6.38 -9.45 12.10
N LYS A 216 5.95 -9.84 10.90
CA LYS A 216 6.08 -11.20 10.38
C LYS A 216 7.18 -11.21 9.35
N PHE A 217 8.16 -12.10 9.49
CA PHE A 217 9.25 -12.19 8.52
C PHE A 217 9.69 -13.61 8.27
N LEU A 218 10.31 -13.83 7.11
CA LEU A 218 10.89 -15.09 6.70
C LEU A 218 12.37 -15.14 7.10
N GLU A 219 12.82 -16.24 7.68
CA GLU A 219 14.23 -16.48 7.98
C GLU A 219 14.57 -17.97 7.78
N ASN A 220 15.81 -18.25 7.33
CA ASN A 220 16.37 -19.59 7.20
C ASN A 220 17.37 -19.95 8.33
N ASN A 221 17.83 -18.98 9.11
CA ASN A 221 18.66 -19.17 10.30
C ASN A 221 17.86 -19.57 11.55
N ASP A 222 18.52 -20.31 12.44
CA ASP A 222 18.01 -20.69 13.75
C ASP A 222 18.03 -19.48 14.72
N PHE A 223 17.01 -18.61 14.65
CA PHE A 223 16.78 -17.65 15.72
C PHE A 223 16.42 -18.36 17.03
N VAL A 224 16.77 -17.74 18.15
CA VAL A 224 16.31 -18.16 19.47
C VAL A 224 15.10 -17.29 19.87
N PRO A 225 13.93 -17.88 20.17
CA PRO A 225 12.81 -17.15 20.73
C PRO A 225 13.21 -16.36 21.99
N PHE A 226 12.63 -15.19 22.19
CA PHE A 226 12.92 -14.38 23.37
C PHE A 226 11.71 -13.56 23.81
N GLU A 227 11.73 -13.13 25.05
CA GLU A 227 10.84 -12.13 25.61
C GLU A 227 11.66 -11.12 26.40
N LEU A 228 11.49 -9.84 26.07
CA LEU A 228 12.10 -8.72 26.78
C LEU A 228 11.00 -7.83 27.34
N THR A 229 11.23 -7.26 28.52
CA THR A 229 10.35 -6.26 29.12
C THR A 229 11.05 -4.91 29.19
N ASN A 230 10.30 -3.84 28.92
CA ASN A 230 10.72 -2.47 29.20
C ASN A 230 9.79 -1.92 30.29
N ASN A 231 10.33 -1.80 31.51
CA ASN A 231 9.56 -1.32 32.66
C ASN A 231 9.21 0.17 32.58
N PHE A 232 9.98 0.95 31.82
CA PHE A 232 9.74 2.38 31.62
C PHE A 232 8.49 2.61 30.77
N THR A 233 8.41 1.95 29.61
CA THR A 233 7.24 2.04 28.73
C THR A 233 6.10 1.07 29.12
N ARG A 234 6.36 0.15 30.05
CA ARG A 234 5.45 -0.96 30.44
C ARG A 234 5.05 -1.84 29.26
N GLU A 235 6.01 -2.14 28.40
CA GLU A 235 5.84 -2.95 27.20
C GLU A 235 6.67 -4.22 27.26
N ARG A 236 6.32 -5.17 26.38
CA ARG A 236 7.12 -6.35 26.09
C ARG A 236 7.41 -6.46 24.61
N LEU A 237 8.58 -7.02 24.28
CA LEU A 237 8.99 -7.41 22.95
C LEU A 237 9.21 -8.92 22.92
N THR A 238 8.42 -9.64 22.13
CA THR A 238 8.50 -11.09 22.01
C THR A 238 8.86 -11.51 20.60
N LEU A 239 9.80 -12.43 20.46
CA LEU A 239 10.10 -13.12 19.22
C LEU A 239 9.72 -14.58 19.38
N ARG A 240 8.89 -15.11 18.48
CA ARG A 240 8.52 -16.52 18.46
C ARG A 240 8.43 -17.05 17.05
N ARG A 241 8.68 -18.36 16.93
CA ARG A 241 8.54 -19.09 15.68
C ARG A 241 7.06 -19.42 15.42
N LEU A 242 6.64 -19.30 14.16
CA LEU A 242 5.32 -19.76 13.72
C LEU A 242 5.41 -21.22 13.27
N ASN A 243 4.47 -22.05 13.74
CA ASN A 243 4.40 -23.45 13.32
C ASN A 243 4.15 -23.54 11.81
N LYS A 244 4.78 -24.52 11.15
CA LYS A 244 4.73 -24.77 9.70
C LYS A 244 3.29 -24.77 9.19
N THR A 245 2.80 -23.62 8.78
CA THR A 245 1.48 -23.47 8.17
C THR A 245 1.71 -23.05 6.74
N ILE A 246 1.70 -24.09 5.88
CA ILE A 246 1.33 -23.99 4.47
C ILE A 246 2.32 -23.19 3.63
N THR A 247 3.44 -23.80 3.24
CA THR A 247 4.10 -23.53 1.96
C THR A 247 4.97 -24.75 1.60
N TRP A 248 5.03 -25.06 0.30
CA TRP A 248 5.76 -26.18 -0.33
C TRP A 248 7.30 -26.05 -0.27
N LYS A 249 7.81 -25.15 0.57
CA LYS A 249 9.22 -25.03 0.93
C LYS A 249 9.35 -25.03 2.44
N SER A 250 10.43 -25.62 2.93
CA SER A 250 10.87 -25.69 4.33
C SER A 250 11.25 -24.30 4.87
N THR A 251 10.35 -23.34 4.81
CA THR A 251 10.64 -21.96 5.20
C THR A 251 9.89 -21.58 6.45
N GLU A 252 10.60 -21.00 7.40
CA GLU A 252 10.13 -20.73 8.75
C GLU A 252 9.79 -19.25 8.88
N PHE A 253 8.54 -18.97 9.25
CA PHE A 253 8.14 -17.61 9.58
C PHE A 253 8.32 -17.33 11.06
N TRP A 254 8.77 -16.12 11.35
CA TRP A 254 8.95 -15.59 12.69
C TRP A 254 7.99 -14.44 12.92
N LEU A 255 7.54 -14.30 14.16
CA LEU A 255 6.67 -13.22 14.60
C LEU A 255 7.36 -12.45 15.73
N LEU A 256 7.63 -11.18 15.49
CA LEU A 256 8.14 -10.22 16.47
C LEU A 256 7.01 -9.27 16.86
N VAL A 257 6.69 -9.19 18.15
CA VAL A 257 5.57 -8.39 18.64
C VAL A 257 6.05 -7.44 19.73
N ARG A 258 5.82 -6.14 19.55
CA ARG A 258 5.95 -5.12 20.61
C ARG A 258 4.56 -4.69 21.05
N CYS A 259 4.26 -4.85 22.33
CA CYS A 259 2.93 -4.60 22.88
C CYS A 259 2.96 -4.22 24.37
N PRO A 260 1.87 -3.64 24.92
CA PRO A 260 1.78 -3.36 26.35
C PRO A 260 1.78 -4.65 27.17
N ILE A 261 2.31 -4.60 28.40
CA ILE A 261 2.27 -5.74 29.33
C ILE A 261 0.82 -6.03 29.76
N GLY A 262 0.07 -4.98 30.15
CA GLY A 262 -1.33 -5.08 30.56
C GLY A 262 -2.32 -5.08 29.39
N ARG A 263 -2.04 -5.84 28.34
CA ARG A 263 -2.84 -5.83 27.11
C ARG A 263 -4.10 -6.69 27.20
N GLU A 264 -5.14 -6.33 26.48
CA GLU A 264 -6.32 -7.18 26.29
C GLU A 264 -5.98 -8.36 25.37
N GLU A 265 -5.76 -9.55 25.94
CA GLU A 265 -5.28 -10.72 25.20
C GLU A 265 -6.22 -11.16 24.06
N ASP A 266 -7.54 -11.04 24.23
CA ASP A 266 -8.49 -11.36 23.16
C ASP A 266 -8.35 -10.45 21.94
N LYS A 267 -8.07 -9.15 22.17
CA LYS A 267 -7.85 -8.18 21.08
C LYS A 267 -6.52 -8.46 20.38
N TRP A 268 -5.46 -8.68 21.15
CA TRP A 268 -4.14 -8.96 20.60
C TRP A 268 -4.07 -10.28 19.87
N THR A 269 -4.75 -11.32 20.36
CA THR A 269 -4.86 -12.60 19.66
C THR A 269 -5.51 -12.42 18.29
N LYS A 270 -6.53 -11.57 18.17
CA LYS A 270 -7.15 -11.23 16.87
C LYS A 270 -6.17 -10.51 15.94
N TRP A 271 -5.44 -9.51 16.45
CA TRP A 271 -4.46 -8.76 15.64
C TRP A 271 -3.26 -9.60 15.22
N GLU A 272 -2.75 -10.47 16.10
CA GLU A 272 -1.68 -11.40 15.76
C GLU A 272 -2.15 -12.43 14.72
N LYS A 273 -3.36 -12.97 14.87
CA LYS A 273 -3.97 -13.87 13.86
C LYS A 273 -4.14 -13.16 12.51
N GLU A 274 -4.62 -11.92 12.51
CA GLU A 274 -4.72 -11.07 11.32
C GLU A 274 -3.36 -10.90 10.63
N ALA A 275 -2.31 -10.56 11.38
CA ALA A 275 -0.96 -10.40 10.84
C ALA A 275 -0.37 -11.72 10.31
N ILE A 276 -0.62 -12.85 10.98
CA ILE A 276 -0.14 -14.17 10.57
C ILE A 276 -0.79 -14.59 9.24
N GLN A 277 -2.11 -14.41 9.13
CA GLN A 277 -2.92 -14.78 7.96
C GLN A 277 -2.86 -13.73 6.85
N TRP A 278 -2.26 -12.57 7.10
CA TRP A 278 -2.14 -11.51 6.12
C TRP A 278 -1.39 -11.99 4.88
N CYS A 279 -2.09 -11.96 3.74
CA CYS A 279 -1.54 -12.26 2.43
C CYS A 279 -1.90 -11.12 1.49
N TRP A 280 -0.89 -10.50 0.86
CA TRP A 280 -1.10 -9.34 -0.01
C TRP A 280 -2.05 -9.65 -1.17
N PHE A 281 -1.91 -10.82 -1.77
CA PHE A 281 -2.64 -11.19 -2.98
C PHE A 281 -4.12 -11.52 -2.74
N SER A 282 -4.53 -11.75 -1.49
CA SER A 282 -5.93 -11.96 -1.11
C SER A 282 -6.65 -10.69 -0.66
N GLN A 283 -5.94 -9.55 -0.57
CA GLN A 283 -6.55 -8.28 -0.18
C GLN A 283 -7.43 -7.71 -1.30
N ARG A 284 -8.46 -6.97 -0.91
CA ARG A 284 -9.32 -6.16 -1.81
C ARG A 284 -8.89 -4.69 -1.76
N ASN A 285 -9.57 -3.85 -2.54
CA ASN A 285 -9.29 -2.42 -2.71
C ASN A 285 -7.83 -2.17 -3.08
N ARG A 286 -7.27 -3.01 -3.96
CA ARG A 286 -5.87 -2.94 -4.38
C ARG A 286 -5.70 -2.05 -5.59
N ILE A 287 -4.77 -1.12 -5.54
CA ILE A 287 -4.29 -0.37 -6.71
C ILE A 287 -2.90 -0.88 -7.03
N ASN A 288 -2.72 -1.41 -8.23
CA ASN A 288 -1.42 -1.78 -8.77
C ASN A 288 -1.00 -0.76 -9.83
N ILE A 289 0.18 -0.17 -9.69
CA ILE A 289 0.74 0.81 -10.62
C ILE A 289 1.98 0.21 -11.27
N THR A 290 1.94 0.03 -12.58
CA THR A 290 3.05 -0.52 -13.37
C THR A 290 3.21 0.31 -14.62
N LEU A 291 4.01 1.38 -14.56
CA LEU A 291 4.18 2.31 -15.67
C LEU A 291 5.61 2.26 -16.20
N ARG A 292 5.74 2.19 -17.52
CA ARG A 292 6.97 2.53 -18.24
C ARG A 292 6.82 3.92 -18.83
N ASP A 293 7.93 4.55 -19.16
CA ASP A 293 7.94 5.87 -19.79
C ASP A 293 7.24 5.84 -21.16
N SER A 294 7.18 4.67 -21.82
CA SER A 294 6.40 4.41 -23.04
C SER A 294 4.88 4.34 -22.82
N ASP A 295 4.44 4.15 -21.58
CA ASP A 295 3.04 3.99 -21.19
C ASP A 295 2.37 5.32 -20.83
N ILE A 296 3.06 6.44 -21.11
CA ILE A 296 2.58 7.80 -20.89
C ILE A 296 2.08 8.37 -22.23
N GLY A 297 0.78 8.65 -22.29
CA GLY A 297 0.13 9.20 -23.48
C GLY A 297 0.51 10.64 -23.80
N GLY A 298 0.27 11.05 -25.04
CA GLY A 298 0.56 12.40 -25.52
C GLY A 298 -0.20 13.49 -24.73
N GLY A 299 0.47 14.62 -24.49
CA GLY A 299 -0.07 15.75 -23.72
C GLY A 299 0.08 15.64 -22.21
N MET A 300 0.86 14.67 -21.71
CA MET A 300 1.21 14.54 -20.29
C MET A 300 2.49 15.29 -19.90
N ASP A 301 3.20 15.88 -20.87
CA ASP A 301 4.51 16.54 -20.69
C ASP A 301 4.42 18.01 -20.24
N GLU A 302 3.22 18.54 -19.98
CA GLU A 302 3.06 19.92 -19.48
C GLU A 302 3.20 19.97 -17.95
N ALA A 303 4.43 20.10 -17.46
CA ALA A 303 4.72 20.57 -16.11
C ALA A 303 6.15 21.12 -15.91
N THR A 304 6.61 22.07 -16.74
CA THR A 304 7.71 23.00 -16.37
C THR A 304 7.58 24.35 -17.12
N ALA A 305 6.41 25.00 -17.07
CA ALA A 305 6.35 26.44 -17.38
C ALA A 305 6.40 27.21 -16.06
N SER A 306 7.60 27.59 -15.64
CA SER A 306 7.80 28.67 -14.67
C SER A 306 7.13 29.94 -15.21
N PRO A 307 6.50 30.79 -14.37
CA PRO A 307 5.94 32.04 -14.84
C PRO A 307 7.11 32.92 -15.31
N SER A 308 7.21 33.13 -16.62
CA SER A 308 8.13 34.10 -17.20
C SER A 308 7.85 35.48 -16.60
N GLU A 309 8.87 36.07 -15.98
CA GLU A 309 8.85 37.44 -15.48
C GLU A 309 8.44 38.41 -16.60
N PRO A 310 7.71 39.49 -16.29
CA PRO A 310 7.36 40.49 -17.27
C PRO A 310 8.62 41.25 -17.67
N VAL A 311 8.95 41.22 -18.96
CA VAL A 311 10.00 42.05 -19.55
C VAL A 311 9.59 43.52 -19.36
N LYS A 312 10.44 44.29 -18.66
CA LYS A 312 10.40 45.76 -18.64
C LYS A 312 10.93 46.31 -19.96
#